data_AF-A0A345VBI0-F1
#
_entry.id   AF-A0A345VBI0-F1
#
_cell.length_a   1.000
_cell.length_b   1.000
_cell.length_c   1.000
_cell.angle_alpha   90.00
_cell.angle_beta   90.00
_cell.angle_gamma   90.00
#
_symmetry.space_group_name_H-M   'P 1'
#
loop_
_entity.id
_entity.type
_entity.pdbx_description
1 polymer ?
#
loop_
_entity_poly.entity_id
_entity_poly.type
_entity_poly.pdbx_seq_one_letter_code
_entity_poly.pdbx_strand_id
1 'polypeptide(L)'
;MPQLQAQVHILLAKAHQGLGLLEQAAAEARAAADLMIDEDDVEIAVKARQALIAALADSGRLDEAWTESLIMADIISGEVDDQLVGKAYWVIGNVAFLCSKVAEGLHYHELAAATFSPARNLTVWAKFNKASAAMRLAADVADADTLRCIERAELATDVIGGSPNDFLLLKLNRGHWSYLAGESAAAVELLEQICADLETPSPQILGEANLLLGRSYAALGKSAEARQHLLEAADHFEKAGAPQRAEQALEFLTNVA
;
A
#
# COMPACT_ATOMS: atom_id res chain seq x y z
N MET A 1 14.50 -33.00 3.59
CA MET A 1 14.50 -32.06 2.45
C MET A 1 13.85 -30.76 2.93
N PRO A 2 14.56 -29.97 3.76
CA PRO A 2 14.01 -28.76 4.39
C PRO A 2 13.46 -27.74 3.38
N GLN A 3 14.14 -27.57 2.24
CA GLN A 3 13.76 -26.65 1.17
C GLN A 3 12.36 -26.96 0.60
N LEU A 4 12.08 -28.23 0.29
CA LEU A 4 10.78 -28.64 -0.25
C LEU A 4 9.67 -28.47 0.80
N GLN A 5 9.96 -28.75 2.07
CA GLN A 5 9.01 -28.54 3.17
C GLN A 5 8.70 -27.05 3.35
N ALA A 6 9.73 -26.19 3.34
CA ALA A 6 9.56 -24.75 3.39
C ALA A 6 8.71 -24.22 2.24
N GLN A 7 8.93 -24.71 1.01
CA GLN A 7 8.11 -24.35 -0.15
C GLN A 7 6.63 -24.76 0.00
N VAL A 8 6.36 -25.94 0.56
CA VAL A 8 4.98 -26.37 0.86
C VAL A 8 4.33 -25.44 1.87
N HIS A 9 5.04 -25.14 2.97
CA HIS A 9 4.57 -24.22 4.00
C HIS A 9 4.33 -22.80 3.45
N ILE A 10 5.18 -22.28 2.56
CA ILE A 10 4.97 -20.99 1.87
C ILE A 10 3.68 -21.00 1.04
N LEU A 11 3.42 -22.10 0.32
CA LEU A 11 2.20 -22.22 -0.49
C LEU A 11 0.94 -22.29 0.38
N LEU A 12 0.99 -23.06 1.48
CA LEU A 12 -0.11 -23.15 2.45
C LEU A 12 -0.38 -21.79 3.11
N ALA A 13 0.67 -21.07 3.49
CA ALA A 13 0.53 -19.73 4.06
C ALA A 13 -0.23 -18.79 3.13
N LYS A 14 0.15 -18.75 1.83
CA LYS A 14 -0.53 -17.92 0.82
C LYS A 14 -1.98 -18.36 0.59
N ALA A 15 -2.25 -19.66 0.61
CA ALA A 15 -3.60 -20.18 0.47
C ALA A 15 -4.49 -19.78 1.67
N HIS A 16 -4.00 -19.95 2.90
CA HIS A 16 -4.70 -19.51 4.11
C HIS A 16 -4.92 -18.00 4.12
N GLN A 17 -3.92 -17.21 3.73
CA GLN A 17 -4.02 -15.76 3.64
C GLN A 17 -5.12 -15.33 2.65
N GLY A 18 -5.17 -15.94 1.46
CA GLY A 18 -6.22 -15.68 0.48
C GLY A 18 -7.64 -16.07 0.93
N LEU A 19 -7.76 -16.95 1.91
CA LEU A 19 -9.02 -17.35 2.54
C LEU A 19 -9.36 -16.50 3.80
N GLY A 20 -8.51 -15.54 4.17
CA GLY A 20 -8.68 -14.74 5.40
C GLY A 20 -8.36 -15.51 6.69
N LEU A 21 -7.71 -16.67 6.59
CA LEU A 21 -7.29 -17.51 7.71
C LEU A 21 -5.91 -17.07 8.21
N LEU A 22 -5.84 -15.83 8.72
CA LEU A 22 -4.58 -15.11 8.94
C LEU A 22 -3.67 -15.77 10.00
N GLU A 23 -4.25 -16.33 11.06
CA GLU A 23 -3.47 -17.06 12.08
C GLU A 23 -2.85 -18.33 11.52
N GLN A 24 -3.60 -19.09 10.72
CA GLN A 24 -3.08 -20.26 10.02
C GLN A 24 -2.01 -19.87 9.00
N ALA A 25 -2.20 -18.76 8.29
CA ALA A 25 -1.22 -18.23 7.35
C ALA A 25 0.11 -17.91 8.05
N ALA A 26 0.04 -17.22 9.19
CA ALA A 26 1.22 -16.86 9.98
C ALA A 26 1.93 -18.10 10.55
N ALA A 27 1.18 -19.10 11.03
CA ALA A 27 1.74 -20.35 11.54
C ALA A 27 2.51 -21.12 10.45
N GLU A 28 1.91 -21.29 9.27
CA GLU A 28 2.55 -21.96 8.13
C GLU A 28 3.79 -21.20 7.65
N ALA A 29 3.70 -19.88 7.52
CA ALA A 29 4.84 -19.07 7.10
C ALA A 29 5.98 -19.07 8.12
N ARG A 30 5.67 -19.12 9.42
CA ARG A 30 6.67 -19.25 10.48
C ARG A 30 7.38 -20.60 10.41
N ALA A 31 6.65 -21.69 10.22
CA ALA A 31 7.23 -23.01 9.99
C ALA A 31 8.18 -23.01 8.77
N ALA A 32 7.80 -22.35 7.68
CA ALA A 32 8.69 -22.19 6.53
C ALA A 32 9.97 -21.41 6.87
N ALA A 33 9.86 -20.31 7.61
CA ALA A 33 11.00 -19.46 7.95
C ALA A 33 11.95 -20.16 8.93
N ASP A 34 11.41 -20.91 9.89
CA ASP A 34 12.19 -21.68 10.87
C ASP A 34 12.98 -22.81 10.21
N LEU A 35 12.42 -23.46 9.18
CA LEU A 35 13.11 -24.48 8.38
C LEU A 35 14.32 -23.92 7.59
N MET A 36 14.40 -22.61 7.41
CA MET A 36 15.42 -21.95 6.59
C MET A 36 16.49 -21.20 7.40
N ILE A 37 16.49 -21.29 8.74
CA ILE A 37 17.44 -20.54 9.60
C ILE A 37 18.91 -20.93 9.33
N ASP A 38 19.17 -22.21 9.10
CA ASP A 38 20.52 -22.77 8.94
C ASP A 38 20.79 -23.26 7.50
N GLU A 39 19.99 -22.83 6.53
CA GLU A 39 20.06 -23.29 5.14
C GLU A 39 20.62 -22.19 4.22
N ASP A 40 21.48 -22.58 3.28
CA ASP A 40 22.17 -21.64 2.37
C ASP A 40 21.26 -21.10 1.23
N ASP A 41 20.03 -21.61 1.09
CA ASP A 41 19.10 -21.18 0.03
C ASP A 41 18.41 -19.85 0.40
N VAL A 42 19.12 -18.76 0.12
CA VAL A 42 18.66 -17.38 0.36
C VAL A 42 17.34 -17.07 -0.34
N GLU A 43 17.10 -17.62 -1.54
CA GLU A 43 15.86 -17.34 -2.27
C GLU A 43 14.64 -17.90 -1.55
N ILE A 44 14.73 -19.14 -1.06
CA ILE A 44 13.64 -19.75 -0.28
C ILE A 44 13.52 -19.06 1.09
N ALA A 45 14.64 -18.73 1.75
CA ALA A 45 14.64 -18.03 3.04
C ALA A 45 13.92 -16.67 2.96
N VAL A 46 14.23 -15.86 1.94
CA VAL A 46 13.57 -14.57 1.69
C VAL A 46 12.09 -14.77 1.38
N LYS A 47 11.71 -15.76 0.54
CA LYS A 47 10.30 -16.03 0.24
C LYS A 47 9.51 -16.47 1.47
N ALA A 48 10.12 -17.26 2.36
CA ALA A 48 9.52 -17.69 3.62
C ALA A 48 9.25 -16.48 4.54
N ARG A 49 10.27 -15.63 4.73
CA ARG A 49 10.13 -14.40 5.53
C ARG A 49 9.13 -13.43 4.92
N GLN A 50 9.10 -13.25 3.60
CA GLN A 50 8.08 -12.42 2.92
C GLN A 50 6.65 -12.91 3.19
N ALA A 51 6.43 -14.23 3.13
CA ALA A 51 5.12 -14.81 3.44
C ALA A 51 4.74 -14.57 4.92
N LEU A 52 5.71 -14.69 5.84
CA LEU A 52 5.50 -14.48 7.26
C LEU A 52 5.18 -13.00 7.55
N ILE A 53 5.97 -12.09 6.99
CA ILE A 53 5.75 -10.64 7.11
C ILE A 53 4.37 -10.26 6.62
N ALA A 54 3.94 -10.77 5.46
CA ALA A 54 2.63 -10.46 4.90
C ALA A 54 1.49 -10.96 5.81
N ALA A 55 1.57 -12.20 6.31
CA ALA A 55 0.56 -12.75 7.21
C ALA A 55 0.50 -12.00 8.57
N LEU A 56 1.64 -11.60 9.12
CA LEU A 56 1.72 -10.80 10.34
C LEU A 56 1.17 -9.39 10.14
N ALA A 57 1.50 -8.74 9.01
CA ALA A 57 1.00 -7.41 8.69
C ALA A 57 -0.52 -7.41 8.52
N ASP A 58 -1.07 -8.36 7.76
CA ASP A 58 -2.52 -8.47 7.53
C ASP A 58 -3.31 -8.81 8.81
N SER A 59 -2.69 -9.53 9.76
CA SER A 59 -3.29 -9.82 11.08
C SER A 59 -3.12 -8.68 12.10
N GLY A 60 -2.52 -7.55 11.70
CA GLY A 60 -2.29 -6.41 12.58
C GLY A 60 -1.13 -6.60 13.58
N ARG A 61 -0.34 -7.67 13.46
CA ARG A 61 0.82 -7.98 14.32
C ARG A 61 2.07 -7.25 13.81
N LEU A 62 1.96 -5.92 13.75
CA LEU A 62 2.93 -5.05 13.08
C LEU A 62 4.33 -5.07 13.72
N ASP A 63 4.43 -5.18 15.05
CA ASP A 63 5.72 -5.26 15.76
C ASP A 63 6.50 -6.53 15.39
N GLU A 64 5.79 -7.65 15.26
CA GLU A 64 6.38 -8.91 14.81
C GLU A 64 6.75 -8.83 13.33
N ALA A 65 5.88 -8.30 12.48
CA ALA A 65 6.18 -8.09 11.06
C ALA A 65 7.44 -7.22 10.87
N TRP A 66 7.62 -6.19 11.71
CA TRP A 66 8.81 -5.36 11.69
C TRP A 66 10.06 -6.12 12.12
N THR A 67 9.98 -6.93 13.17
CA THR A 67 11.09 -7.78 13.63
C THR A 67 11.54 -8.74 12.52
N GLU A 68 10.58 -9.38 11.85
CA GLU A 68 10.85 -10.27 10.71
C GLU A 68 11.44 -9.53 9.50
N SER A 69 11.05 -8.27 9.30
CA SER A 69 11.60 -7.40 8.25
C SER A 69 13.07 -7.08 8.49
N LEU A 70 13.49 -6.87 9.74
CA LEU A 70 14.90 -6.65 10.09
C LEU A 70 15.75 -7.91 9.87
N ILE A 71 15.21 -9.09 10.19
CA ILE A 71 15.88 -10.36 9.90
C ILE A 71 16.06 -10.53 8.39
N MET A 72 15.03 -10.22 7.60
CA MET A 72 15.12 -10.28 6.15
C MET A 72 16.14 -9.29 5.58
N ALA A 73 16.26 -8.08 6.16
CA ALA A 73 17.26 -7.09 5.77
C ALA A 73 18.70 -7.59 5.96
N ASP A 74 18.95 -8.34 7.05
CA ASP A 74 20.26 -8.97 7.32
C ASP A 74 20.58 -10.05 6.28
N ILE A 75 19.61 -10.92 5.97
CA ILE A 75 19.77 -12.00 4.96
C ILE A 75 20.13 -11.44 3.57
N ILE A 76 19.47 -10.36 3.13
CA ILE A 76 19.68 -9.79 1.80
C ILE A 76 20.93 -8.89 1.69
N SER A 77 21.63 -8.64 2.80
CA SER A 77 22.87 -7.85 2.79
C SER A 77 24.08 -8.61 2.21
N GLY A 78 23.95 -9.92 1.98
CA GLY A 78 24.93 -10.76 1.27
C GLY A 78 24.90 -10.61 -0.26
N GLU A 79 25.69 -11.43 -0.98
CA GLU A 79 25.65 -11.49 -2.45
C GLU A 79 24.35 -12.16 -2.91
N VAL A 80 23.35 -11.36 -3.29
CA VAL A 80 22.02 -11.81 -3.71
C VAL A 80 21.60 -11.14 -5.02
N ASP A 81 20.76 -11.80 -5.81
CA ASP A 81 20.18 -11.23 -7.03
C ASP A 81 19.41 -9.92 -6.78
N ASP A 82 19.70 -8.88 -7.57
CA ASP A 82 19.12 -7.54 -7.46
C ASP A 82 17.58 -7.52 -7.43
N GLN A 83 16.92 -8.42 -8.17
CA GLN A 83 15.45 -8.43 -8.22
C GLN A 83 14.85 -8.99 -6.93
N LEU A 84 15.49 -9.98 -6.33
CA LEU A 84 15.10 -10.51 -5.03
C LEU A 84 15.30 -9.45 -3.93
N VAL A 85 16.47 -8.78 -3.94
CA VAL A 85 16.80 -7.67 -3.03
C VAL A 85 15.78 -6.54 -3.12
N GLY A 86 15.44 -6.12 -4.34
CA GLY A 86 14.45 -5.07 -4.58
C GLY A 86 13.07 -5.35 -3.99
N LYS A 87 12.58 -6.58 -4.19
CA LYS A 87 11.29 -7.00 -3.62
C LYS A 87 11.34 -7.08 -2.10
N ALA A 88 12.45 -7.52 -1.53
CA ALA A 88 12.63 -7.57 -0.08
C ALA A 88 12.61 -6.15 0.52
N TYR A 89 13.37 -5.21 -0.04
CA TYR A 89 13.32 -3.80 0.38
C TYR A 89 11.93 -3.19 0.26
N TRP A 90 11.20 -3.50 -0.82
CA TRP A 90 9.82 -3.03 -0.96
C TRP A 90 8.92 -3.55 0.17
N VAL A 91 9.01 -4.84 0.50
CA VAL A 91 8.24 -5.43 1.62
C VAL A 91 8.59 -4.77 2.95
N ILE A 92 9.89 -4.58 3.25
CA ILE A 92 10.35 -3.93 4.48
C ILE A 92 9.81 -2.49 4.57
N GLY A 93 9.89 -1.74 3.48
CA GLY A 93 9.37 -0.37 3.42
C GLY A 93 7.86 -0.29 3.64
N ASN A 94 7.08 -1.23 3.10
CA ASN A 94 5.64 -1.29 3.35
C ASN A 94 5.33 -1.50 4.84
N VAL A 95 6.02 -2.43 5.51
CA VAL A 95 5.85 -2.67 6.95
C VAL A 95 6.25 -1.44 7.76
N ALA A 96 7.33 -0.76 7.37
CA ALA A 96 7.74 0.48 8.03
C ALA A 96 6.63 1.54 7.97
N PHE A 97 6.02 1.76 6.81
CA PHE A 97 4.87 2.67 6.69
C PHE A 97 3.69 2.24 7.56
N LEU A 98 3.34 0.95 7.58
CA LEU A 98 2.27 0.43 8.43
C LEU A 98 2.56 0.63 9.92
N CYS A 99 3.83 0.56 10.33
CA CYS A 99 4.28 0.83 11.70
C CYS A 99 4.44 2.33 12.00
N SER A 100 4.02 3.24 11.11
CA SER A 100 4.25 4.68 11.20
C SER A 100 5.73 5.09 11.28
N LYS A 101 6.65 4.22 10.82
CA LYS A 101 8.10 4.45 10.72
C LYS A 101 8.43 5.09 9.38
N VAL A 102 8.00 6.34 9.21
CA VAL A 102 8.01 7.04 7.91
C VAL A 102 9.42 7.14 7.33
N ALA A 103 10.42 7.50 8.15
CA ALA A 103 11.80 7.66 7.67
C ALA A 103 12.38 6.33 7.14
N GLU A 104 12.15 5.23 7.85
CA GLU A 104 12.55 3.90 7.43
C GLU A 104 11.78 3.44 6.17
N GLY A 105 10.48 3.74 6.09
CA GLY A 105 9.66 3.46 4.90
C GLY A 105 10.20 4.15 3.66
N LEU A 106 10.56 5.43 3.77
CA LEU A 106 11.19 6.20 2.71
C LEU A 106 12.55 5.60 2.31
N HIS A 107 13.39 5.28 3.29
CA HIS A 107 14.71 4.69 3.04
C HIS A 107 14.62 3.36 2.29
N TYR A 108 13.79 2.44 2.74
CA TYR A 108 13.65 1.13 2.09
C TYR A 108 12.93 1.19 0.75
N HIS A 109 11.98 2.12 0.55
CA HIS A 109 11.43 2.36 -0.79
C HIS A 109 12.45 2.97 -1.74
N GLU A 110 13.36 3.83 -1.28
CA GLU A 110 14.48 4.33 -2.11
C GLU A 110 15.41 3.19 -2.55
N LEU A 111 15.80 2.32 -1.61
CA LEU A 111 16.60 1.13 -1.92
C LEU A 111 15.89 0.20 -2.91
N ALA A 112 14.58 -0.03 -2.74
CA ALA A 112 13.79 -0.81 -3.69
C ALA A 112 13.74 -0.16 -5.08
N ALA A 113 13.49 1.15 -5.14
CA ALA A 113 13.42 1.91 -6.38
C ALA A 113 14.73 1.83 -7.19
N ALA A 114 15.88 1.79 -6.51
CA ALA A 114 17.19 1.66 -7.16
C ALA A 114 17.39 0.32 -7.90
N THR A 115 16.65 -0.73 -7.52
CA THR A 115 16.74 -2.06 -8.15
C THR A 115 15.76 -2.27 -9.31
N PHE A 116 14.64 -1.54 -9.31
CA PHE A 116 13.58 -1.70 -10.30
C PHE A 116 13.82 -0.81 -11.52
N SER A 117 13.76 -1.41 -12.72
CA SER A 117 13.88 -0.69 -13.98
C SER A 117 12.73 -1.04 -14.93
N PRO A 118 12.13 -0.03 -15.61
CA PRO A 118 11.09 -0.26 -16.60
C PRO A 118 11.59 -1.12 -17.78
N ALA A 119 12.90 -1.08 -18.08
CA ALA A 119 13.50 -1.90 -19.14
C ALA A 119 13.59 -3.40 -18.78
N ARG A 120 13.65 -3.74 -17.48
CA ARG A 120 13.70 -5.13 -17.01
C ARG A 120 12.30 -5.72 -16.87
N ASN A 121 11.40 -4.98 -16.21
CA ASN A 121 10.04 -5.44 -15.97
C ASN A 121 9.11 -4.24 -15.71
N LEU A 122 8.50 -3.72 -16.78
CA LEU A 122 7.61 -2.57 -16.72
C LEU A 122 6.41 -2.80 -15.79
N THR A 123 5.86 -4.01 -15.75
CA THR A 123 4.72 -4.34 -14.89
C THR A 123 5.06 -4.26 -13.40
N VAL A 124 6.19 -4.83 -12.97
CA VAL A 124 6.63 -4.77 -11.56
C VAL A 124 6.99 -3.33 -11.19
N TRP A 125 7.68 -2.61 -12.09
CA TRP A 125 8.01 -1.21 -11.89
C TRP A 125 6.76 -0.33 -11.73
N ALA A 126 5.73 -0.52 -12.55
CA ALA A 126 4.45 0.19 -12.44
C ALA A 126 3.76 -0.09 -11.09
N LYS A 127 3.68 -1.37 -10.70
CA LYS A 127 3.09 -1.79 -9.41
C LYS A 127 3.82 -1.17 -8.23
N PHE A 128 5.15 -1.18 -8.25
CA PHE A 128 5.97 -0.57 -7.21
C PHE A 128 5.67 0.93 -7.08
N ASN A 129 5.73 1.69 -8.19
CA ASN A 129 5.49 3.13 -8.15
C ASN A 129 4.08 3.46 -7.65
N LYS A 130 3.06 2.72 -8.10
CA LYS A 130 1.66 2.89 -7.64
C LYS A 130 1.53 2.65 -6.14
N ALA A 131 2.06 1.53 -5.64
CA ALA A 131 1.98 1.17 -4.23
C ALA A 131 2.82 2.10 -3.34
N SER A 132 4.01 2.51 -3.79
CA SER A 132 4.87 3.45 -3.07
C SER A 132 4.20 4.82 -2.92
N ALA A 133 3.59 5.34 -3.99
CA ALA A 133 2.80 6.56 -3.92
C ALA A 133 1.67 6.45 -2.90
N ALA A 134 0.88 5.37 -2.94
CA ALA A 134 -0.21 5.17 -2.00
C ALA A 134 0.25 5.11 -0.54
N MET A 135 1.33 4.37 -0.23
CA MET A 135 1.88 4.27 1.13
C MET A 135 2.42 5.61 1.64
N ARG A 136 3.14 6.35 0.78
CA ARG A 136 3.67 7.69 1.12
C ARG A 136 2.53 8.66 1.41
N LEU A 137 1.50 8.68 0.57
CA LEU A 137 0.33 9.54 0.77
C LEU A 137 -0.46 9.18 2.04
N ALA A 138 -0.62 7.89 2.34
CA ALA A 138 -1.25 7.44 3.59
C ALA A 138 -0.47 7.87 4.84
N ALA A 139 0.83 8.12 4.71
CA ALA A 139 1.70 8.67 5.75
C ALA A 139 1.86 10.21 5.66
N ASP A 140 0.96 10.89 4.93
CA ASP A 140 0.97 12.33 4.70
C ASP A 140 2.26 12.88 4.03
N VAL A 141 2.96 12.05 3.23
CA VAL A 141 4.17 12.44 2.49
C VAL A 141 3.84 12.80 1.04
N ALA A 142 3.82 14.11 0.73
CA ALA A 142 3.53 14.65 -0.60
C ALA A 142 4.70 15.47 -1.21
N ASP A 143 5.91 14.92 -1.16
CA ASP A 143 7.07 15.54 -1.79
C ASP A 143 7.15 15.25 -3.31
N ALA A 144 8.22 15.75 -3.95
CA ALA A 144 8.47 15.56 -5.38
C ALA A 144 8.68 14.07 -5.75
N ASP A 145 9.16 13.26 -4.81
CA ASP A 145 9.40 11.84 -5.00
C ASP A 145 8.08 11.06 -5.02
N THR A 146 7.13 11.41 -4.15
CA THR A 146 5.75 10.92 -4.22
C THR A 146 5.12 11.28 -5.57
N LEU A 147 5.24 12.53 -6.01
CA LEU A 147 4.70 12.98 -7.31
C LEU A 147 5.28 12.17 -8.48
N ARG A 148 6.60 11.97 -8.50
CA ARG A 148 7.27 11.17 -9.52
C ARG A 148 6.77 9.72 -9.53
N CYS A 149 6.49 9.13 -8.37
CA CYS A 149 5.91 7.79 -8.31
C CYS A 149 4.53 7.74 -8.97
N ILE A 150 3.69 8.75 -8.74
CA ILE A 150 2.37 8.86 -9.36
C ILE A 150 2.49 8.97 -10.88
N GLU A 151 3.30 9.90 -11.38
CA GLU A 151 3.53 10.13 -12.81
C GLU A 151 4.05 8.89 -13.54
N ARG A 152 5.01 8.18 -12.91
CA ARG A 152 5.56 6.94 -13.43
C ARG A 152 4.52 5.83 -13.52
N ALA A 153 3.67 5.72 -12.50
CA ALA A 153 2.62 4.71 -12.46
C ALA A 153 1.51 5.00 -13.48
N GLU A 154 1.12 6.27 -13.65
CA GLU A 154 0.18 6.70 -14.70
C GLU A 154 0.72 6.39 -16.10
N LEU A 155 1.94 6.86 -16.41
CA LEU A 155 2.56 6.61 -17.71
C LEU A 155 2.69 5.11 -18.01
N ALA A 156 3.08 4.31 -17.02
CA ALA A 156 3.20 2.87 -17.22
C ALA A 156 1.84 2.21 -17.48
N THR A 157 0.81 2.58 -16.72
CA THR A 157 -0.56 2.07 -16.88
C THR A 157 -1.14 2.44 -18.24
N ASP A 158 -0.89 3.66 -18.73
CA ASP A 158 -1.29 4.10 -20.07
C ASP A 158 -0.64 3.26 -21.18
N VAL A 159 0.62 2.84 -20.97
CA VAL A 159 1.38 2.04 -21.96
C VAL A 159 1.00 0.56 -21.94
N ILE A 160 0.92 -0.06 -20.76
CA ILE A 160 0.68 -1.52 -20.65
C ILE A 160 -0.80 -1.89 -20.58
N GLY A 161 -1.67 -0.90 -20.35
CA GLY A 161 -3.08 -1.08 -20.02
C GLY A 161 -3.28 -1.34 -18.52
N GLY A 162 -4.33 -0.75 -17.96
CA GLY A 162 -4.79 -0.99 -16.59
C GLY A 162 -6.23 -1.48 -16.57
N SER A 163 -6.65 -2.06 -15.45
CA SER A 163 -8.08 -2.21 -15.17
C SER A 163 -8.71 -0.83 -14.89
N PRO A 164 -10.03 -0.66 -15.07
CA PRO A 164 -10.71 0.58 -14.67
C PRO A 164 -10.40 0.98 -13.22
N ASN A 165 -10.32 0.00 -12.32
CA ASN A 165 -9.94 0.20 -10.93
C ASN A 165 -8.51 0.73 -10.77
N ASP A 166 -7.57 0.35 -11.62
CA ASP A 166 -6.20 0.89 -11.59
C ASP A 166 -6.19 2.38 -11.95
N PHE A 167 -6.97 2.80 -12.95
CA PHE A 167 -7.09 4.20 -13.33
C PHE A 167 -7.74 5.03 -12.22
N LEU A 168 -8.78 4.50 -11.56
CA LEU A 168 -9.42 5.17 -10.42
C LEU A 168 -8.45 5.34 -9.24
N LEU A 169 -7.66 4.32 -8.91
CA LEU A 169 -6.66 4.41 -7.85
C LEU A 169 -5.55 5.42 -8.16
N LEU A 170 -5.12 5.51 -9.42
CA LEU A 170 -4.14 6.53 -9.83
C LEU A 170 -4.70 7.94 -9.72
N LYS A 171 -5.95 8.15 -10.16
CA LYS A 171 -6.64 9.43 -10.01
C LYS A 171 -6.82 9.81 -8.53
N LEU A 172 -7.16 8.84 -7.69
CA LEU A 172 -7.27 9.01 -6.24
C LEU A 172 -5.92 9.43 -5.63
N ASN A 173 -4.83 8.75 -5.97
CA ASN A 173 -3.48 9.11 -5.51
C ASN A 173 -3.10 10.53 -5.94
N ARG A 174 -3.39 10.90 -7.19
CA ARG A 174 -3.13 12.27 -7.70
C ARG A 174 -3.94 13.32 -6.93
N GLY A 175 -5.23 13.09 -6.72
CA GLY A 175 -6.08 13.97 -5.93
C GLY A 175 -5.62 14.11 -4.48
N HIS A 176 -5.21 13.01 -3.85
CA HIS A 176 -4.65 13.02 -2.49
C HIS A 176 -3.34 13.83 -2.44
N TRP A 177 -2.44 13.63 -3.41
CA TRP A 177 -1.21 14.42 -3.49
C TRP A 177 -1.50 15.92 -3.63
N SER A 178 -2.41 16.32 -4.52
CA SER A 178 -2.81 17.73 -4.70
C SER A 178 -3.38 18.32 -3.42
N TYR A 179 -4.19 17.56 -2.67
CA TYR A 179 -4.70 18.02 -1.37
C TYR A 179 -3.56 18.29 -0.38
N LEU A 180 -2.63 17.35 -0.20
CA LEU A 180 -1.51 17.50 0.72
C LEU A 180 -0.51 18.58 0.29
N ALA A 181 -0.36 18.80 -1.03
CA ALA A 181 0.44 19.88 -1.59
C ALA A 181 -0.22 21.28 -1.43
N GLY A 182 -1.43 21.36 -0.87
CA GLY A 182 -2.18 22.61 -0.69
C GLY A 182 -2.94 23.07 -1.93
N GLU A 183 -3.02 22.25 -2.98
CA GLU A 183 -3.71 22.50 -4.23
C GLU A 183 -5.18 22.04 -4.17
N SER A 184 -5.91 22.51 -3.16
CA SER A 184 -7.25 21.99 -2.84
C SER A 184 -8.26 22.10 -4.00
N ALA A 185 -8.13 23.12 -4.86
CA ALA A 185 -8.97 23.25 -6.05
C ALA A 185 -8.69 22.15 -7.09
N ALA A 186 -7.43 21.81 -7.32
CA ALA A 186 -7.03 20.73 -8.23
C ALA A 186 -7.43 19.35 -7.67
N ALA A 187 -7.32 19.17 -6.35
CA ALA A 187 -7.81 17.97 -5.67
C ALA A 187 -9.31 17.77 -5.90
N VAL A 188 -10.12 18.81 -5.72
CA VAL A 188 -11.58 18.76 -5.97
C VAL A 188 -11.88 18.34 -7.40
N GLU A 189 -11.28 18.99 -8.40
CA GLU A 189 -11.52 18.69 -9.81
C GLU A 189 -11.25 17.23 -10.17
N LEU A 190 -10.16 16.66 -9.63
CA LEU A 190 -9.78 15.26 -9.88
C LEU A 190 -10.72 14.28 -9.16
N LEU A 191 -11.05 14.55 -7.90
CA LEU A 191 -11.81 13.63 -7.06
C LEU A 191 -13.31 13.61 -7.45
N GLU A 192 -13.89 14.73 -7.87
CA GLU A 192 -15.28 14.75 -8.36
C GLU A 192 -15.47 13.85 -9.59
N GLN A 193 -14.45 13.74 -10.45
CA GLN A 193 -14.50 12.83 -11.60
C GLN A 193 -14.55 11.35 -11.19
N ILE A 194 -14.02 10.98 -10.02
CA ILE A 194 -14.12 9.61 -9.49
C ILE A 194 -15.57 9.35 -9.08
N CYS A 195 -16.19 10.30 -8.37
CA CYS A 195 -17.57 10.19 -7.91
C CYS A 195 -18.59 10.21 -9.07
N ALA A 196 -18.26 10.87 -10.17
CA ALA A 196 -19.11 10.97 -11.37
C ALA A 196 -18.93 9.80 -12.37
N ASP A 197 -18.01 8.86 -12.11
CA ASP A 197 -17.75 7.75 -13.03
C ASP A 197 -18.94 6.78 -13.12
N LEU A 198 -19.26 6.36 -14.36
CA LEU A 198 -20.40 5.50 -14.67
C LEU A 198 -20.10 4.02 -14.40
N GLU A 199 -18.83 3.62 -14.42
CA GLU A 199 -18.39 2.32 -13.92
C GLU A 199 -18.29 2.41 -12.40
N THR A 200 -19.36 2.04 -11.69
CA THR A 200 -19.51 2.27 -10.24
C THR A 200 -18.25 1.85 -9.46
N PRO A 201 -17.49 2.79 -8.89
CA PRO A 201 -16.30 2.46 -8.11
C PRO A 201 -16.68 1.65 -6.86
N SER A 202 -15.72 0.89 -6.33
CA SER A 202 -15.95 0.18 -5.06
C SER A 202 -16.31 1.15 -3.93
N PRO A 203 -17.13 0.74 -2.94
CA PRO A 203 -17.44 1.58 -1.78
C PRO A 203 -16.19 2.11 -1.07
N GLN A 204 -15.11 1.32 -1.02
CA GLN A 204 -13.84 1.78 -0.45
C GLN A 204 -13.27 3.00 -1.20
N ILE A 205 -13.22 2.95 -2.53
CA ILE A 205 -12.69 4.06 -3.35
C ILE A 205 -13.56 5.30 -3.22
N LEU A 206 -14.89 5.14 -3.23
CA LEU A 206 -15.81 6.26 -3.04
C LEU A 206 -15.67 6.89 -1.64
N GLY A 207 -15.46 6.06 -0.61
CA GLY A 207 -15.19 6.54 0.75
C GLY A 207 -13.93 7.40 0.81
N GLU A 208 -12.83 6.91 0.23
CA GLU A 208 -11.56 7.64 0.15
C GLU A 208 -11.69 8.96 -0.63
N ALA A 209 -12.35 8.93 -1.79
CA ALA A 209 -12.53 10.11 -2.64
C ALA A 209 -13.38 11.18 -1.93
N ASN A 210 -14.48 10.78 -1.31
CA ASN A 210 -15.37 11.68 -0.58
C ASN A 210 -14.70 12.24 0.69
N LEU A 211 -13.88 11.44 1.40
CA LEU A 211 -13.13 11.93 2.55
C LEU A 211 -12.18 13.06 2.13
N LEU A 212 -11.45 12.87 1.02
CA LEU A 212 -10.54 13.88 0.50
C LEU A 212 -11.27 15.09 -0.09
N LEU A 213 -12.41 14.90 -0.75
CA LEU A 213 -13.28 15.99 -1.20
C LEU A 213 -13.75 16.84 -0.03
N GLY A 214 -14.25 16.21 1.03
CA GLY A 214 -14.69 16.88 2.24
C GLY A 214 -13.60 17.76 2.85
N ARG A 215 -12.39 17.21 2.98
CA ARG A 215 -11.22 17.92 3.49
C ARG A 215 -10.75 19.04 2.55
N SER A 216 -10.80 18.83 1.23
CA SER A 216 -10.41 19.83 0.23
C SER A 216 -11.39 21.00 0.18
N TYR A 217 -12.69 20.71 0.24
CA TYR A 217 -13.74 21.74 0.30
C TYR A 217 -13.66 22.56 1.59
N ALA A 218 -13.36 21.93 2.73
CA ALA A 218 -13.12 22.63 3.98
C ALA A 218 -11.93 23.60 3.87
N ALA A 219 -10.82 23.17 3.24
CA ALA A 219 -9.66 24.03 2.98
C ALA A 219 -9.98 25.22 2.06
N LEU A 220 -10.97 25.09 1.18
CA LEU A 220 -11.48 26.17 0.33
C LEU A 220 -12.53 27.06 1.01
N GLY A 221 -12.90 26.79 2.27
CA GLY A 221 -13.95 27.51 3.00
C GLY A 221 -15.37 27.20 2.55
N LYS A 222 -15.57 26.09 1.82
CA LYS A 222 -16.86 25.61 1.31
C LYS A 222 -17.47 24.60 2.27
N SER A 223 -17.95 25.08 3.42
CA SER A 223 -18.40 24.23 4.53
C SER A 223 -19.60 23.33 4.20
N ALA A 224 -20.52 23.77 3.33
CA ALA A 224 -21.70 22.97 2.99
C ALA A 224 -21.30 21.72 2.19
N GLU A 225 -20.50 21.91 1.15
CA GLU A 225 -19.94 20.85 0.31
C GLU A 225 -19.02 19.93 1.12
N ALA A 226 -18.19 20.51 2.00
CA ALA A 226 -17.35 19.75 2.90
C ALA A 226 -18.16 18.78 3.78
N ARG A 227 -19.23 19.28 4.41
CA ARG A 227 -20.11 18.46 5.26
C ARG A 227 -20.80 17.35 4.48
N GLN A 228 -21.29 17.66 3.27
CA GLN A 228 -21.93 16.68 2.40
C GLN A 228 -20.98 15.50 2.11
N HIS A 229 -19.79 15.79 1.58
CA HIS A 229 -18.85 14.74 1.21
C HIS A 229 -18.32 13.94 2.40
N LEU A 230 -18.14 14.55 3.58
CA LEU A 230 -17.73 13.80 4.79
C LEU A 230 -18.82 12.82 5.26
N LEU A 231 -20.11 13.16 5.11
CA LEU A 231 -21.21 12.23 5.38
C LEU A 231 -21.26 11.09 4.36
N GLU A 232 -21.09 11.41 3.08
CA GLU A 232 -21.02 10.40 2.01
C GLU A 232 -19.82 9.45 2.20
N ALA A 233 -18.67 9.99 2.64
CA ALA A 233 -17.49 9.18 2.96
C ALA A 233 -17.79 8.15 4.06
N ALA A 234 -18.45 8.57 5.15
CA ALA A 234 -18.81 7.69 6.26
C ALA A 234 -19.73 6.54 5.79
N ASP A 235 -20.79 6.85 5.05
CA ASP A 235 -21.72 5.85 4.49
C ASP A 235 -21.00 4.86 3.55
N HIS A 236 -20.09 5.34 2.71
CA HIS A 236 -19.29 4.48 1.83
C HIS A 236 -18.34 3.56 2.61
N PHE A 237 -17.68 4.05 3.66
CA PHE A 237 -16.82 3.21 4.51
C PHE A 237 -17.61 2.18 5.31
N GLU A 238 -18.82 2.50 5.79
CA GLU A 238 -19.71 1.52 6.41
C GLU A 238 -20.06 0.38 5.42
N LYS A 239 -20.44 0.73 4.18
CA LYS A 239 -20.70 -0.24 3.11
C LYS A 239 -19.48 -1.07 2.75
N ALA A 240 -18.28 -0.52 2.90
CA ALA A 240 -17.01 -1.21 2.70
C ALA A 240 -16.60 -2.11 3.89
N GLY A 241 -17.32 -2.05 5.02
CA GLY A 241 -16.95 -2.77 6.24
C GLY A 241 -15.75 -2.16 6.96
N ALA A 242 -15.50 -0.87 6.81
CA ALA A 242 -14.37 -0.12 7.38
C ALA A 242 -14.85 0.89 8.45
N PRO A 243 -15.40 0.46 9.60
CA PRO A 243 -16.03 1.34 10.58
C PRO A 243 -15.07 2.38 11.18
N GLN A 244 -13.78 2.06 11.33
CA GLN A 244 -12.78 3.02 11.82
C GLN A 244 -12.58 4.19 10.86
N ARG A 245 -12.67 3.94 9.54
CA ARG A 245 -12.58 4.98 8.52
C ARG A 245 -13.86 5.83 8.48
N ALA A 246 -15.02 5.21 8.71
CA ALA A 246 -16.28 5.94 8.85
C ALA A 246 -16.25 6.90 10.05
N GLU A 247 -15.78 6.42 11.21
CA GLU A 247 -15.61 7.25 12.42
C GLU A 247 -14.66 8.42 12.15
N GLN A 248 -13.52 8.18 11.49
CA GLN A 248 -12.59 9.24 11.11
C GLN A 248 -13.24 10.32 10.22
N ALA A 249 -14.08 9.94 9.25
CA ALA A 249 -14.80 10.90 8.42
C ALA A 249 -15.75 11.77 9.25
N LEU A 250 -16.43 11.18 10.24
CA LEU A 250 -17.31 11.89 11.17
C LEU A 250 -16.53 12.80 12.13
N GLU A 251 -15.33 12.40 12.57
CA GLU A 251 -14.45 13.27 13.35
C GLU A 251 -14.08 14.53 12.56
N PHE A 252 -13.69 14.40 11.29
CA PHE A 252 -13.44 15.57 10.43
C PHE A 252 -14.68 16.44 10.27
N LEU A 253 -15.89 15.86 10.20
CA LEU A 253 -17.14 16.60 10.08
C LEU A 253 -17.38 17.53 11.27
N THR A 254 -16.98 17.13 12.48
CA THR A 254 -17.10 17.98 13.68
C THR A 254 -16.21 19.22 13.64
N ASN A 255 -15.12 19.16 12.86
CA ASN A 255 -14.15 20.25 12.71
C ASN A 255 -14.45 21.20 11.56
N VAL A 256 -15.45 20.89 10.72
CA VAL A 256 -15.94 21.82 9.69
C VAL A 256 -16.83 22.85 10.38
N ALA A 257 -16.43 24.12 10.34
CA ALA A 257 -17.22 25.25 10.84
C ALA A 257 -18.45 25.49 9.93
#